data_AF-A0A1S8L633-F1
#
_entry.id   AF-A0A1S8L633-F1
#
_cell.length_a   1.000
_cell.length_b   1.000
_cell.length_c   1.000
_cell.angle_alpha   90.00
_cell.angle_beta   90.00
_cell.angle_gamma   90.00
#
_symmetry.space_group_name_H-M   'P 1'
#
loop_
_entity.id
_entity.type
_entity.pdbx_description
1 polymer ?
#
loop_
_entity_poly.entity_id
_entity_poly.type
_entity_poly.pdbx_seq_one_letter_code
_entity_poly.pdbx_strand_id
1 'polypeptide(L)' 'MNKKRCLTPFAIACKKVMLEKGMSQTELAKKVGTSTKYLDLVFHGERAGKKYMVAIVKELNINIDTKILNG' A
#
# COMPACT_ATOMS: atom_id res chain seq x y z
N MET A 1 -17.58 10.73 -15.56
CA MET A 1 -16.96 11.19 -14.28
C MET A 1 -15.77 10.30 -13.97
N ASN A 2 -14.57 10.61 -14.48
CA ASN A 2 -13.36 9.86 -14.14
C ASN A 2 -12.89 10.34 -12.76
N LYS A 3 -13.34 9.68 -11.68
CA LYS A 3 -12.72 9.87 -10.36
C LYS A 3 -11.25 9.47 -10.54
N LYS A 4 -10.37 10.46 -10.72
CA LYS A 4 -8.92 10.27 -10.58
C LYS A 4 -8.74 9.68 -9.20
N ARG A 5 -8.61 8.36 -9.11
CA ARG A 5 -8.43 7.69 -7.83
C ARG A 5 -7.04 8.08 -7.35
N CYS A 6 -6.99 9.19 -6.60
CA CYS A 6 -5.76 9.70 -6.03
C CYS A 6 -5.18 8.59 -5.15
N LEU A 7 -4.01 8.10 -5.55
CA LEU A 7 -3.26 7.17 -4.73
C LEU A 7 -2.85 7.94 -3.48
N THR A 8 -3.07 7.33 -2.31
CA THR A 8 -2.53 7.90 -1.08
C THR A 8 -1.01 7.94 -1.15
N PRO A 9 -0.34 8.84 -0.40
CA PRO A 9 1.12 8.82 -0.30
C PRO A 9 1.67 7.44 0.09
N PHE A 10 0.92 6.70 0.91
CA PHE A 10 1.19 5.30 1.26
C PHE A 10 1.21 4.38 0.03
N ALA A 11 0.19 4.46 -0.83
CA ALA A 11 0.11 3.67 -2.04
C ALA A 11 1.24 3.99 -3.04
N ILE A 12 1.62 5.26 -3.13
CA ILE A 12 2.74 5.71 -3.98
C ILE A 12 4.05 5.10 -3.46
N ALA A 13 4.30 5.16 -2.15
CA ALA A 13 5.47 4.54 -1.53
C ALA A 13 5.49 3.01 -1.74
N CYS A 14 4.35 2.34 -1.56
CA CYS A 14 4.22 0.91 -1.81
C CYS A 14 4.54 0.56 -3.27
N LYS A 15 3.95 1.28 -4.24
CA LYS A 15 4.21 1.04 -5.66
C LYS A 15 5.68 1.26 -6.04
N LYS A 16 6.34 2.27 -5.47
CA LYS A 16 7.77 2.52 -5.71
C LYS A 16 8.62 1.33 -5.27
N VAL A 17 8.42 0.85 -4.05
CA VAL A 17 9.19 -0.30 -3.53
C VAL A 17 8.82 -1.60 -4.23
N MET A 18 7.55 -1.78 -4.61
CA MET A 18 7.12 -2.90 -5.43
C MET A 18 7.84 -2.93 -6.77
N LEU A 19 8.01 -1.78 -7.43
CA LEU A 19 8.79 -1.67 -8.67
C LEU A 19 10.27 -2.02 -8.44
N GLU A 20 10.88 -1.48 -7.40
CA GLU A 20 12.29 -1.78 -7.04
C GLU A 20 12.51 -3.27 -6.75
N LYS A 21 11.51 -3.95 -6.19
CA LYS A 21 11.55 -5.39 -5.87
C LYS A 21 11.04 -6.30 -7.00
N GLY A 22 10.55 -5.75 -8.12
CA GLY A 22 9.87 -6.52 -9.16
C GLY A 22 8.62 -7.26 -8.66
N MET A 23 7.97 -6.76 -7.61
CA MET A 23 6.83 -7.41 -6.95
C MET A 23 5.50 -6.88 -7.51
N SER A 24 4.58 -7.80 -7.85
CA SER A 24 3.22 -7.42 -8.25
C SER A 24 2.29 -7.21 -7.05
N GLN A 25 1.19 -6.48 -7.25
CA GLN A 25 0.19 -6.24 -6.19
C GLN A 25 -0.45 -7.54 -5.70
N THR A 26 -0.57 -8.53 -6.58
CA THR A 26 -1.07 -9.86 -6.26
C THR A 26 -0.12 -10.63 -5.35
N GLU A 27 1.19 -10.56 -5.63
CA GLU A 27 2.21 -11.20 -4.80
C GLU A 27 2.30 -10.55 -3.42
N LEU A 28 2.21 -9.21 -3.35
CA LEU A 28 2.10 -8.49 -2.09
C LEU A 28 0.86 -8.93 -1.28
N ALA A 29 -0.28 -9.08 -1.95
CA ALA A 29 -1.52 -9.51 -1.29
C ALA A 29 -1.36 -10.90 -0.68
N LYS A 30 -0.80 -11.85 -1.43
CA LYS A 30 -0.52 -13.21 -0.94
C LYS A 30 0.42 -13.19 0.27
N LYS A 31 1.51 -12.44 0.18
CA LYS A 31 2.51 -12.31 1.25
C LYS A 31 1.92 -11.73 2.54
N VAL A 32 1.10 -10.69 2.41
CA VAL A 32 0.41 -10.05 3.54
C VAL A 32 -0.78 -10.87 4.05
N GLY A 33 -1.21 -11.90 3.32
CA GLY A 33 -2.40 -12.69 3.65
C GLY A 33 -3.70 -11.90 3.46
N THR A 34 -3.78 -11.11 2.39
CA THR A 34 -4.94 -10.28 2.04
C THR A 34 -5.30 -10.40 0.56
N SER A 35 -6.43 -9.83 0.16
CA SER A 35 -6.86 -9.81 -1.24
C SER A 35 -6.37 -8.54 -1.96
N THR A 36 -6.12 -8.64 -3.26
CA THR A 36 -5.76 -7.48 -4.11
C THR A 36 -6.80 -6.36 -4.03
N LYS A 37 -8.10 -6.72 -3.99
CA LYS A 37 -9.20 -5.79 -3.77
C LYS A 37 -9.10 -5.05 -2.44
N TYR A 38 -8.63 -5.72 -1.39
CA TYR A 38 -8.41 -5.07 -0.09
C TYR A 38 -7.22 -4.12 -0.12
N LEU A 39 -6.11 -4.52 -0.77
CA LEU A 39 -4.97 -3.62 -0.97
C LEU A 39 -5.35 -2.36 -1.75
N ASP A 40 -6.17 -2.51 -2.78
CA ASP A 40 -6.68 -1.41 -3.58
C ASP A 40 -7.48 -0.41 -2.71
N LEU A 41 -8.39 -0.90 -1.85
CA LEU A 41 -9.11 -0.08 -0.88
C LEU A 41 -8.17 0.65 0.11
N VAL A 42 -7.11 -0.03 0.59
CA VAL A 42 -6.09 0.58 1.46
C VAL A 42 -5.32 1.66 0.70
N PHE A 43 -4.92 1.39 -0.54
CA PHE A 43 -4.16 2.30 -1.37
C PHE A 43 -4.94 3.57 -1.73
N HIS A 44 -6.25 3.45 -1.85
CA HIS A 44 -7.15 4.58 -2.07
C HIS A 44 -7.63 5.27 -0.77
N GLY A 45 -7.16 4.82 0.39
CA GLY A 45 -7.54 5.39 1.69
C GLY A 45 -8.97 5.06 2.14
N GLU A 46 -9.67 4.18 1.42
CA GLU A 46 -11.02 3.73 1.74
C GLU A 46 -11.03 2.77 2.95
N ARG A 47 -9.90 2.09 3.21
CA ARG A 47 -9.70 1.29 4.44
C ARG A 47 -8.31 1.48 5.04
N ALA A 48 -8.24 2.18 6.17
CA ALA A 48 -7.02 2.26 6.99
C ALA A 48 -7.01 1.15 8.06
N GLY A 49 -6.85 -0.10 7.65
CA GLY A 49 -6.63 -1.19 8.60
C GLY A 49 -5.20 -1.13 9.15
N LYS A 50 -4.98 -0.58 10.35
CA LYS A 50 -3.65 -0.46 10.99
C LYS A 50 -2.86 -1.78 10.93
N LYS A 51 -3.51 -2.92 11.16
CA LYS A 51 -2.91 -4.27 11.08
C LYS A 51 -2.32 -4.58 9.69
N TYR A 52 -3.06 -4.26 8.63
CA TYR A 52 -2.64 -4.56 7.25
C TYR A 52 -1.61 -3.57 6.74
N MET A 53 -1.73 -2.27 7.08
CA MET A 53 -0.69 -1.29 6.76
C MET A 53 0.65 -1.70 7.37
N VAL A 54 0.66 -2.07 8.66
CA VAL A 54 1.89 -2.55 9.32
C VAL A 54 2.43 -3.81 8.65
N ALA A 55 1.57 -4.76 8.26
CA ALA A 55 2.00 -5.97 7.55
C ALA A 55 2.60 -5.66 6.16
N ILE A 56 1.98 -4.78 5.37
CA ILE A 56 2.48 -4.35 4.05
C ILE A 56 3.83 -3.66 4.20
N VAL A 57 3.96 -2.77 5.17
CA VAL A 57 5.18 -2.01 5.45
C VAL A 57 6.30 -2.93 5.87
N LYS A 58 6.00 -3.92 6.72
CA LYS A 58 6.95 -4.94 7.15
C LYS A 58 7.40 -5.82 5.98
N GLU A 59 6.47 -6.26 5.14
CA GLU A 59 6.76 -7.12 3.98
C GLU A 59 7.57 -6.38 2.91
N LEU A 60 7.21 -5.13 2.61
CA LEU A 60 7.93 -4.29 1.66
C LEU A 60 9.21 -3.71 2.29
N ASN A 61 9.40 -3.84 3.60
CA ASN A 61 10.48 -3.19 4.36
C ASN A 61 10.54 -1.69 4.07
N ILE A 62 9.36 -1.05 4.01
CA ILE A 62 9.26 0.40 3.82
C ILE A 62 9.56 1.06 5.15
N ASN A 63 10.56 1.92 5.20
CA ASN A 63 10.71 2.82 6.32
C ASN A 63 9.71 3.95 6.13
N ILE A 64 8.53 3.87 6.77
CA ILE A 64 7.59 4.98 6.73
C ILE A 64 8.21 6.10 7.56
N ASP A 65 8.81 7.08 6.88
CA ASP A 65 9.11 8.35 7.50
C ASP A 65 7.77 8.97 7.94
N THR A 66 7.61 9.16 9.25
CA THR A 66 6.37 9.62 9.90
C THR A 66 5.85 10.96 9.38
N LYS A 67 6.60 11.68 8.54
CA LYS A 67 6.14 12.91 7.86
C LYS A 67 5.12 12.65 6.75
N ILE A 68 5.08 11.45 6.16
CA ILE A 68 4.15 11.12 5.05
C ILE A 68 2.70 10.88 5.55
N LEU A 69 2.51 10.59 6.85
CA LEU A 69 1.20 10.32 7.45
C LEU A 69 0.49 11.59 7.98
N ASN A 70 1.17 12.75 8.00
CA ASN A 70 0.67 14.01 8.56
C ASN A 70 0.64 15.17 7.54
N GLY A 71 0.70 14.87 6.23
CA GLY A 71 0.64 15.86 5.17
C GLY A 71 -0.73 15.96 4.54
#